data_AF-A0A133S389-F1
#
_entry.id   AF-A0A133S389-F1
#
_cell.length_a   1.000
_cell.length_b   1.000
_cell.length_c   1.000
_cell.angle_alpha   90.00
_cell.angle_beta   90.00
_cell.angle_gamma   90.00
#
_symmetry.space_group_name_H-M   'P 1'
#
loop_
_entity.id
_entity.type
_entity.pdbx_description
1 polymer ?
#
loop_
_entity_poly.entity_id
_entity_poly.type
_entity_poly.pdbx_seq_one_letter_code
_entity_poly.pdbx_strand_id
1 'polypeptide(L)'
;MVSYVAIYIMLILLVLILGMNRLATLSLSNTTDEMRLIASHYAAERGARWFCTYCNNGGHWDYSEAIDVEKNDTIYIYIKADPKVTNPKHVMSCAVLDGVSSRVHIYVKEKENHTLEVISVKPY
;
A
#
# COMPACT_ATOMS: atom_id res chain seq x y z
N MET A 1 -53.63 -16.52 22.33
CA MET A 1 -52.27 -17.12 22.36
C MET A 1 -51.56 -17.10 21.01
N VAL A 2 -52.19 -17.54 19.92
CA VAL A 2 -51.56 -17.65 18.58
C VAL A 2 -50.98 -16.33 18.05
N SER A 3 -51.66 -15.20 18.25
CA SER A 3 -51.22 -13.87 17.77
C SER A 3 -49.97 -13.34 18.48
N TYR A 4 -49.81 -13.62 19.77
CA TYR A 4 -48.64 -13.20 20.56
C TYR A 4 -47.38 -13.97 20.15
N VAL A 5 -47.53 -15.28 19.90
CA VAL A 5 -46.45 -16.14 19.40
C VAL A 5 -46.01 -15.69 18.01
N ALA A 6 -46.95 -15.34 17.13
CA ALA A 6 -46.64 -14.81 15.81
C ALA A 6 -45.86 -13.48 15.87
N ILE A 7 -46.26 -12.56 16.76
CA ILE A 7 -45.53 -11.30 16.96
C ILE A 7 -44.10 -11.55 17.45
N TYR A 8 -43.92 -12.47 18.41
CA TYR A 8 -42.59 -12.85 18.91
C TYR A 8 -41.70 -13.45 17.82
N ILE A 9 -42.23 -14.36 17.01
CA ILE A 9 -41.49 -14.97 15.90
C ILE A 9 -41.09 -13.89 14.88
N MET A 10 -42.01 -12.99 14.52
CA MET A 10 -41.71 -11.89 13.60
C MET A 10 -40.65 -10.93 14.14
N LEU A 11 -40.67 -10.65 15.46
CA LEU A 11 -39.67 -9.80 16.10
C LEU A 11 -38.29 -10.46 16.15
N ILE A 12 -38.24 -11.76 16.43
CA ILE A 12 -36.99 -12.56 16.36
C ILE A 12 -36.44 -12.57 14.93
N LEU A 13 -37.28 -12.81 13.92
CA LEU A 13 -36.88 -12.79 12.52
C LEU A 13 -36.35 -11.41 12.10
N LEU A 14 -37.01 -10.33 12.53
CA LEU A 14 -36.57 -8.97 12.24
C LEU A 14 -35.19 -8.69 12.83
N VAL A 15 -34.96 -9.07 14.09
CA VAL A 15 -33.65 -8.90 14.76
C VAL A 15 -32.57 -9.72 14.05
N LEU A 16 -32.87 -10.95 13.63
CA LEU A 16 -31.94 -11.79 12.88
C LEU A 16 -31.57 -11.16 11.53
N ILE A 17 -32.56 -10.67 10.76
CA ILE A 17 -32.31 -10.03 9.47
C ILE A 17 -31.46 -8.77 9.65
N LEU A 18 -31.78 -7.93 10.64
CA LEU A 18 -31.02 -6.72 10.93
C LEU A 18 -29.58 -7.05 11.38
N GLY A 19 -29.41 -8.08 12.21
CA GLY A 19 -28.10 -8.55 12.66
C GLY A 19 -27.25 -9.09 11.50
N MET A 20 -27.82 -9.93 10.64
CA MET A 20 -27.12 -10.47 9.47
C MET A 20 -26.72 -9.36 8.48
N ASN A 21 -27.60 -8.39 8.22
CA ASN A 21 -27.28 -7.27 7.34
C ASN A 21 -26.14 -6.39 7.89
N ARG A 22 -26.11 -6.16 9.21
CA ARG A 22 -25.02 -5.43 9.87
C ARG A 22 -23.69 -6.19 9.75
N LEU A 23 -23.69 -7.51 9.93
CA LEU A 23 -22.49 -8.32 9.79
C LEU A 23 -21.98 -8.35 8.34
N ALA A 24 -22.88 -8.50 7.37
CA ALA A 24 -22.54 -8.50 5.95
C ALA A 24 -21.93 -7.15 5.50
N THR A 25 -22.51 -6.04 5.96
CA THR A 25 -21.98 -4.69 5.66
C THR A 25 -20.62 -4.43 6.29
N LEU A 26 -20.39 -4.88 7.53
CA LEU A 26 -19.07 -4.80 8.16
C LEU A 26 -18.04 -5.66 7.43
N SER A 27 -18.40 -6.88 7.04
CA SER A 27 -17.52 -7.77 6.27
C SER A 27 -17.12 -7.14 4.94
N LEU A 28 -18.08 -6.57 4.21
CA LEU A 28 -17.81 -5.94 2.91
C LEU A 28 -16.91 -4.71 3.07
N SER A 29 -17.18 -3.86 4.07
CA SER A 29 -16.34 -2.69 4.36
C SER A 29 -14.90 -3.10 4.66
N ASN A 30 -14.72 -4.13 5.48
CA ASN A 30 -13.39 -4.63 5.81
C ASN A 30 -12.65 -5.15 4.57
N THR A 31 -13.32 -5.93 3.72
CA THR A 31 -12.74 -6.41 2.46
C THR A 31 -12.37 -5.25 1.53
N THR A 32 -13.20 -4.21 1.44
CA THR A 32 -12.87 -3.05 0.59
C THR A 32 -11.65 -2.29 1.11
N ASP A 33 -11.51 -2.12 2.42
CA ASP A 33 -10.35 -1.44 3.01
C ASP A 33 -9.07 -2.26 2.85
N GLU A 34 -9.13 -3.58 3.05
CA GLU A 34 -8.01 -4.50 2.79
C GLU A 34 -7.59 -4.45 1.32
N MET A 35 -8.53 -4.47 0.38
CA MET A 35 -8.23 -4.37 -1.05
C MET A 35 -7.56 -3.05 -1.42
N ARG A 36 -7.96 -1.93 -0.79
CA ARG A 36 -7.32 -0.63 -1.01
C ARG A 36 -5.88 -0.62 -0.50
N LEU A 37 -5.62 -1.23 0.65
CA LEU A 37 -4.27 -1.39 1.20
C LEU A 37 -3.38 -2.27 0.30
N ILE A 38 -3.92 -3.36 -0.23
CA ILE A 38 -3.21 -4.22 -1.18
C ILE A 38 -2.89 -3.46 -2.46
N ALA A 39 -3.86 -2.69 -2.99
CA ALA A 39 -3.67 -1.91 -4.21
C ALA A 39 -2.59 -0.81 -4.04
N SER A 40 -2.58 -0.11 -2.90
CA SER A 40 -1.53 0.86 -2.59
C SER A 40 -0.16 0.18 -2.42
N HIS A 41 -0.11 -0.99 -1.80
CA HIS A 41 1.13 -1.77 -1.67
C HIS A 41 1.66 -2.19 -3.05
N TYR A 42 0.80 -2.68 -3.93
CA TYR A 42 1.17 -3.04 -5.30
C TYR A 42 1.71 -1.83 -6.09
N ALA A 43 1.14 -0.64 -5.89
CA ALA A 43 1.67 0.59 -6.49
C ALA A 43 3.08 0.92 -5.95
N ALA A 44 3.33 0.76 -4.65
CA ALA A 44 4.65 0.95 -4.07
C ALA A 44 5.67 -0.08 -4.60
N GLU A 45 5.28 -1.34 -4.77
CA GLU A 45 6.13 -2.36 -5.41
C GLU A 45 6.46 -2.02 -6.86
N ARG A 46 5.49 -1.48 -7.62
CA ARG A 46 5.71 -1.02 -8.99
C ARG A 46 6.79 0.06 -9.06
N GLY A 47 6.75 1.03 -8.15
CA GLY A 47 7.81 2.03 -8.01
C GLY A 47 9.18 1.42 -7.67
N ALA A 48 9.20 0.42 -6.79
CA ALA A 48 10.44 -0.28 -6.44
C ALA A 48 11.04 -1.03 -7.64
N ARG A 49 10.20 -1.70 -8.44
CA ARG A 49 10.64 -2.39 -9.68
C ARG A 49 11.18 -1.40 -10.70
N TRP A 50 10.50 -0.26 -10.89
CA TRP A 50 10.98 0.81 -11.76
C TRP A 50 12.37 1.30 -11.31
N PHE A 51 12.55 1.52 -10.00
CA PHE A 51 13.83 1.97 -9.45
C PHE A 51 14.94 0.92 -9.62
N CYS A 52 14.65 -0.38 -9.49
CA CYS A 52 15.61 -1.43 -9.81
C CYS A 52 16.07 -1.35 -11.29
N THR A 53 15.13 -1.12 -12.21
CA THR A 53 15.47 -0.92 -13.63
C THR A 53 16.29 0.35 -13.85
N TYR A 54 15.95 1.45 -13.18
CA TYR A 54 16.70 2.69 -13.21
C TYR A 54 18.17 2.48 -12.79
N CYS A 55 18.40 1.80 -11.67
CA CYS A 55 19.73 1.46 -11.18
C CYS A 55 20.50 0.54 -12.15
N ASN A 56 19.84 -0.50 -12.68
CA ASN A 56 20.45 -1.44 -13.63
C ASN A 56 20.89 -0.77 -14.94
N ASN A 57 20.22 0.32 -15.33
CA ASN A 57 20.59 1.11 -16.51
C ASN A 57 21.73 2.11 -16.22
N GLY A 58 22.37 2.05 -15.06
CA GLY A 58 23.42 3.00 -14.67
C GLY A 58 22.86 4.36 -14.25
N GLY A 59 21.63 4.40 -13.72
CA GLY A 59 21.05 5.61 -13.16
C GLY A 59 21.87 6.17 -12.00
N HIS A 60 22.04 7.49 -12.00
CA HIS A 60 22.72 8.24 -10.95
C HIS A 60 21.69 9.06 -10.18
N TRP A 61 21.80 9.12 -8.86
CA TRP A 61 20.89 9.93 -8.05
C TRP A 61 21.62 10.43 -6.81
N ASP A 62 21.44 11.71 -6.51
CA ASP A 62 22.12 12.44 -5.43
C ASP A 62 21.42 12.32 -4.07
N TYR A 63 20.27 11.63 -4.02
CA TYR A 63 19.43 11.45 -2.84
C TYR A 63 18.88 12.75 -2.22
N SER A 64 19.07 13.90 -2.88
CA SER A 64 18.66 15.21 -2.37
C SER A 64 17.16 15.41 -2.55
N GLU A 65 16.67 15.14 -3.76
CA GLU A 65 15.26 15.26 -4.12
C GLU A 65 14.63 13.89 -4.36
N ALA A 66 13.33 13.77 -4.06
CA ALA A 66 12.57 12.57 -4.38
C ALA A 66 12.43 12.42 -5.90
N ILE A 67 12.49 11.19 -6.40
CA ILE A 67 12.22 10.90 -7.81
C ILE A 67 10.74 10.62 -7.97
N ASP A 68 10.05 11.46 -8.73
CA ASP A 68 8.66 11.20 -9.13
C ASP A 68 8.62 10.14 -10.23
N VAL A 69 8.00 8.99 -9.94
CA VAL A 69 7.86 7.88 -10.90
C VAL A 69 6.56 8.00 -11.67
N GLU A 70 5.47 8.27 -10.96
CA GLU A 70 4.13 8.42 -11.52
C GLU A 70 3.33 9.39 -10.68
N LYS A 71 2.68 10.36 -11.32
CA LYS A 71 1.89 11.38 -10.63
C LYS A 71 0.63 11.69 -11.42
N ASN A 72 -0.49 11.25 -10.89
CA ASN A 72 -1.85 11.44 -11.37
C ASN A 72 -2.72 11.96 -10.21
N ASP A 73 -3.97 12.32 -10.50
CA ASP A 73 -4.91 12.82 -9.49
C ASP A 73 -5.20 11.80 -8.38
N THR A 74 -5.15 10.50 -8.71
CA THR A 74 -5.47 9.39 -7.79
C THR A 74 -4.25 8.62 -7.30
N ILE A 75 -3.15 8.64 -8.06
CA ILE A 75 -1.93 7.85 -7.80
C ILE A 75 -0.72 8.77 -7.78
N TYR A 76 0.06 8.69 -6.71
CA TYR A 76 1.37 9.30 -6.64
C TYR A 76 2.40 8.29 -6.15
N ILE A 77 3.34 7.94 -7.02
CA ILE A 77 4.45 7.02 -6.74
C ILE A 77 5.75 7.81 -6.85
N TYR A 78 6.54 7.77 -5.78
CA TYR A 78 7.79 8.49 -5.69
C TYR A 78 8.82 7.71 -4.89
N ILE A 79 10.09 7.87 -5.25
CA ILE A 79 11.23 7.28 -4.55
C ILE A 79 11.86 8.33 -3.67
N LYS A 80 12.06 8.03 -2.39
CA LYS A 80 12.71 8.93 -1.43
C LYS A 80 13.84 8.22 -0.71
N ALA A 81 14.91 8.95 -0.44
CA ALA A 81 15.98 8.47 0.40
C ALA A 81 15.60 8.64 1.88
N ASP A 82 16.05 7.71 2.73
CA ASP A 82 16.03 7.95 4.17
C ASP A 82 17.05 9.06 4.49
N PRO A 83 16.69 10.09 5.27
CA PRO A 83 17.64 11.11 5.72
C PRO A 83 18.80 10.51 6.53
N LYS A 84 18.61 9.34 7.14
CA LYS A 84 19.70 8.64 7.83
C LYS A 84 20.75 8.15 6.83
N VAL A 85 22.01 8.36 7.18
CA VAL A 85 23.14 7.80 6.44
C VAL A 85 23.35 6.36 6.94
N THR A 86 22.80 5.40 6.20
CA THR A 86 23.02 3.97 6.43
C THR A 86 23.90 3.40 5.32
N ASN A 87 24.66 2.33 5.61
CA ASN A 87 25.38 1.57 4.61
C ASN A 87 24.99 0.08 4.74
N PRO A 88 24.22 -0.49 3.79
CA PRO A 88 23.72 0.11 2.56
C PRO A 88 22.71 1.25 2.78
N LYS A 89 22.64 2.18 1.82
CA LYS A 89 21.76 3.34 1.85
C LYS A 89 20.32 2.89 1.77
N HIS A 90 19.51 3.40 2.70
CA HIS A 90 18.10 3.08 2.75
C HIS A 90 17.30 4.04 1.87
N VAL A 91 16.55 3.46 0.94
CA VAL A 91 15.67 4.13 -0.01
C VAL A 91 14.27 3.53 0.14
N MET A 92 13.24 4.32 -0.10
CA MET A 92 11.85 3.86 -0.04
C MET A 92 11.14 4.21 -1.34
N SER A 93 10.46 3.23 -1.92
CA SER A 93 9.39 3.49 -2.88
C SER A 93 8.12 3.75 -2.10
N CYS A 94 7.54 4.94 -2.25
CA CYS A 94 6.30 5.35 -1.60
C CYS A 94 5.21 5.48 -2.65
N ALA A 95 4.02 5.00 -2.34
CA ALA A 95 2.84 5.19 -3.15
C ALA A 95 1.69 5.73 -2.31
N VAL A 96 0.94 6.67 -2.86
CA VAL A 96 -0.33 7.15 -2.33
C VAL A 96 -1.38 6.87 -3.40
N LEU A 97 -2.35 6.02 -3.07
CA LEU A 97 -3.48 5.64 -3.94
C LEU A 97 -4.78 6.01 -3.22
N ASP A 98 -5.53 6.97 -3.76
CA ASP A 98 -6.83 7.41 -3.20
C ASP A 98 -6.77 7.69 -1.68
N GLY A 99 -5.70 8.34 -1.22
CA GLY A 99 -5.45 8.68 0.18
C GLY A 99 -4.85 7.56 1.03
N VAL A 100 -4.67 6.35 0.49
CA VAL A 100 -4.01 5.22 1.19
C VAL A 100 -2.53 5.20 0.83
N SER A 101 -1.66 5.30 1.84
CA SER A 101 -0.22 5.30 1.66
C SER A 101 0.40 3.93 1.91
N SER A 102 1.31 3.50 1.04
CA SER A 102 2.15 2.32 1.27
C SER A 102 3.60 2.60 0.89
N ARG A 103 4.52 1.80 1.43
CA ARG A 103 5.95 1.95 1.17
C ARG A 103 6.62 0.60 1.06
N VAL A 104 7.60 0.52 0.18
CA VAL A 104 8.50 -0.63 0.02
C VAL A 104 9.91 -0.16 0.29
N HIS A 105 10.62 -0.92 1.09
CA HIS A 105 11.96 -0.57 1.54
C HIS A 105 13.00 -1.17 0.57
N ILE A 106 13.96 -0.35 0.16
CA ILE A 106 14.99 -0.68 -0.82
C ILE A 106 16.34 -0.35 -0.18
N TYR A 107 17.30 -1.27 -0.29
CA TYR A 107 18.67 -1.05 0.16
C TYR A 107 19.58 -0.97 -1.04
N VAL A 108 20.29 0.15 -1.15
CA VAL A 108 21.12 0.50 -2.30
C VAL A 108 22.55 0.69 -1.84
N LYS A 109 23.51 0.26 -2.65
CA LYS A 109 24.93 0.54 -2.46
C LYS A 109 25.46 1.25 -3.70
N GLU A 110 26.22 2.30 -3.48
CA GLU A 110 26.92 3.00 -4.56
C GLU A 110 28.19 2.22 -4.92
N LYS A 111 28.40 1.99 -6.22
CA LYS A 111 29.63 1.38 -6.75
C LYS A 111 30.70 2.46 -6.98
N GLU A 112 31.94 2.02 -7.21
CA GLU A 112 33.09 2.88 -7.49
C GLU A 112 32.88 3.84 -8.68
N ASN A 113 31.97 3.51 -9.60
CA ASN A 113 31.62 4.34 -10.76
C ASN A 113 30.44 5.29 -10.50
N HIS A 114 30.07 5.55 -9.25
CA HIS A 114 28.88 6.34 -8.85
C HIS A 114 27.53 5.78 -9.32
N THR A 115 27.52 4.57 -9.89
CA THR A 115 26.28 3.86 -10.25
C THR A 115 25.67 3.17 -9.04
N LEU A 116 24.35 3.14 -8.99
CA LEU A 116 23.59 2.53 -7.89
C LEU A 116 23.35 1.03 -8.12
N GLU A 117 23.57 0.22 -7.09
CA GLU A 117 23.24 -1.20 -7.08
C GLU A 117 22.21 -1.50 -6.00
N VAL A 118 21.10 -2.12 -6.38
CA VAL A 118 20.06 -2.56 -5.44
C VAL A 118 20.49 -3.89 -4.82
N ILE A 119 20.69 -3.90 -3.50
CA ILE A 119 21.08 -5.10 -2.74
C ILE A 119 19.86 -5.92 -2.36
N SER A 120 18.81 -5.25 -1.88
CA SER A 120 17.59 -5.94 -1.45
C SER A 120 16.38 -5.02 -1.51
N VAL A 121 15.23 -5.63 -1.79
CA VAL A 121 13.91 -5.02 -1.72
C VAL A 121 13.12 -5.79 -0.67
N LYS A 122 12.62 -5.09 0.34
CA LYS A 122 11.78 -5.64 1.40
C LYS A 122 10.38 -5.05 1.29
N PRO A 123 9.38 -5.82 0.81
CA PRO A 123 7.99 -5.48 1.06
C PRO A 123 7.77 -5.66 2.56
N TYR A 124 7.29 -4.61 3.24
CA TYR A 124 6.84 -4.75 4.62
C TYR A 124 5.41 -5.27 4.64
#